data_AF-A0A933SNH3-F1
#
_entry.id   AF-A0A933SNH3-F1
#
_cell.length_a   1.000
_cell.length_b   1.000
_cell.length_c   1.000
_cell.angle_alpha   90.00
_cell.angle_beta   90.00
_cell.angle_gamma   90.00
#
_symmetry.space_group_name_H-M   'P 1'
#
loop_
_entity.id
_entity.type
_entity.pdbx_description
1 polymer ?
#
loop_
_entity_poly.entity_id
_entity_poly.type
_entity_poly.pdbx_seq_one_letter_code
_entity_poly.pdbx_strand_id
1 'polypeptide(L)'
;MKKPAAIILFFTFFLFNGPCFAVEPAPRISDREIIESLAEIKTEIKAIKHEFAIQFEQVNKRFEQVDKRFEQVDKRFEQVDKQFEQVNKRIDDLRADMNTKFEDANAVNRMFFGYTMSVLLALFGYIIWDRRTLMKPLEDKILSIEREFDIGGSDGSKITRLINALRELSKEDEKVAGVLKRFHLL
;
A
#
# COMPACT_ATOMS: atom_id res chain seq x y z
N MET A 1 -55.72 80.59 87.98
CA MET A 1 -55.96 80.01 86.65
C MET A 1 -54.70 80.13 85.79
N LYS A 2 -54.31 79.02 85.13
CA LYS A 2 -53.17 78.84 84.21
C LYS A 2 -51.80 78.90 84.92
N LYS A 3 -50.97 77.85 84.96
CA LYS A 3 -50.59 76.96 83.85
C LYS A 3 -50.21 75.54 84.34
N PRO A 4 -50.92 74.46 83.96
CA PRO A 4 -50.46 73.07 84.10
C PRO A 4 -49.53 72.63 82.94
N ALA A 5 -49.04 73.55 82.11
CA ALA A 5 -48.27 73.23 80.90
C ALA A 5 -46.82 72.79 81.18
N ALA A 6 -46.20 73.23 82.28
CA ALA A 6 -44.80 72.91 82.57
C ALA A 6 -44.61 71.45 83.03
N ILE A 7 -45.57 70.89 83.75
CA ILE A 7 -45.49 69.52 84.28
C ILE A 7 -45.70 68.49 83.18
N ILE A 8 -46.63 68.76 82.25
CA ILE A 8 -46.91 67.87 81.12
C ILE A 8 -45.71 67.81 80.15
N LEU A 9 -45.04 68.94 79.93
CA LEU A 9 -43.86 69.02 79.04
C LEU A 9 -42.62 68.33 79.65
N PHE A 10 -42.52 68.32 80.98
CA PHE A 10 -41.48 67.56 81.69
C PHE A 10 -41.75 66.04 81.67
N PHE A 11 -43.02 65.65 81.77
CA PHE A 11 -43.44 64.24 81.74
C PHE A 11 -43.31 63.61 80.34
N THR A 12 -43.58 64.37 79.27
CA THR A 12 -43.38 63.90 77.89
C THR A 12 -41.90 63.80 77.51
N PHE A 13 -41.03 64.64 78.07
CA PHE A 13 -39.59 64.52 77.87
C PHE A 13 -39.02 63.24 78.52
N PHE A 14 -39.58 62.84 79.66
CA PHE A 14 -39.16 61.65 80.40
C PHE A 14 -39.69 60.33 79.81
N LEU A 15 -40.85 60.35 79.14
CA LEU A 15 -41.46 59.15 78.55
C LEU A 15 -40.98 58.84 77.13
N PHE A 16 -40.32 59.77 76.43
CA PHE A 16 -39.93 59.61 75.01
C PHE A 16 -38.43 59.37 74.76
N ASN A 17 -37.58 59.38 75.79
CA ASN A 17 -36.17 58.98 75.68
C ASN A 17 -35.87 57.83 76.65
N GLY A 18 -36.59 56.73 76.49
CA GLY A 18 -36.14 55.44 77.03
C GLY A 18 -34.76 55.10 76.44
N PRO A 19 -33.88 54.43 77.21
CA PRO A 19 -32.56 54.06 76.74
C PRO A 19 -32.70 53.21 75.47
N CYS A 20 -32.22 53.77 74.36
CA CYS A 20 -31.91 53.02 73.16
C CYS A 20 -31.07 51.82 73.60
N PHE A 21 -31.55 50.59 73.34
CA PHE A 21 -30.83 49.37 73.64
C PHE A 21 -29.38 49.54 73.17
N ALA A 22 -28.47 49.54 74.14
CA ALA A 22 -27.05 49.62 73.88
C ALA A 22 -26.70 48.47 72.94
N VAL A 23 -26.26 48.81 71.73
CA VAL A 23 -25.42 47.91 70.94
C VAL A 23 -24.30 47.47 71.87
N GLU A 24 -24.27 46.19 72.23
CA GLU A 24 -23.21 45.64 73.05
C GLU A 24 -21.88 46.04 72.42
N PRO A 25 -20.97 46.69 73.17
CA PRO A 25 -19.69 47.06 72.62
C PRO A 25 -18.97 45.77 72.21
N ALA A 26 -18.57 45.71 70.93
CA ALA A 26 -17.72 44.65 70.42
C ALA A 26 -16.55 44.43 71.40
N PRO A 27 -16.14 43.16 71.64
CA PRO A 27 -15.07 42.87 72.58
C PRO A 27 -13.85 43.74 72.25
N ARG A 28 -13.38 44.52 73.23
CA ARG A 28 -12.18 45.35 73.07
C ARG A 28 -10.98 44.40 73.00
N ILE A 29 -10.60 44.03 71.78
CA ILE A 29 -9.28 43.45 71.51
C ILE A 29 -8.25 44.42 72.10
N SER A 30 -7.41 43.94 73.01
CA SER A 30 -6.35 44.78 73.59
C SER A 30 -5.18 44.89 72.61
N ASP A 31 -4.48 46.02 72.58
CA ASP A 31 -3.30 46.21 71.73
C ASP A 31 -2.24 45.09 71.91
N ARG A 32 -2.22 44.44 73.09
CA ARG A 32 -1.39 43.28 73.38
C ARG A 32 -1.76 42.04 72.56
N GLU A 33 -3.05 41.74 72.42
CA GLU A 33 -3.54 40.61 71.61
C GLU A 33 -3.28 40.83 70.11
N ILE A 34 -3.32 42.09 69.66
CA ILE A 34 -2.93 42.47 68.30
C ILE A 34 -1.44 42.23 68.10
N ILE A 35 -0.58 42.66 69.03
CA ILE A 35 0.88 42.47 68.91
C ILE A 35 1.25 40.99 68.91
N GLU A 36 0.58 40.19 69.74
CA GLU A 36 0.82 38.74 69.83
C GLU A 36 0.40 38.01 68.54
N SER A 37 -0.81 38.26 68.03
CA SER A 37 -1.25 37.70 66.75
C SER A 37 -0.40 38.18 65.57
N LEU A 38 0.06 39.42 65.58
CA LEU A 38 0.93 39.96 64.52
C LEU A 38 2.34 39.35 64.58
N ALA A 39 2.84 39.05 65.78
CA ALA A 39 4.10 38.33 65.96
C ALA A 39 3.98 36.87 65.47
N GLU A 40 2.88 36.19 65.79
CA GLU A 40 2.58 34.83 65.33
C GLU A 40 2.49 34.77 63.80
N ILE A 41 1.68 35.63 63.19
CA ILE A 41 1.56 35.74 61.72
C ILE A 41 2.92 36.00 61.07
N LYS A 42 3.76 36.87 61.66
CA LYS A 42 5.10 37.14 61.13
C LYS A 42 6.00 35.89 61.18
N THR A 43 5.87 35.07 62.22
CA THR A 43 6.59 33.80 62.31
C THR A 43 6.09 32.76 61.30
N GLU A 44 4.77 32.65 61.12
CA GLU A 44 4.16 31.78 60.12
C GLU A 44 4.58 32.18 58.69
N ILE A 45 4.54 33.47 58.35
CA ILE A 45 5.00 33.98 57.05
C ILE A 45 6.47 33.62 56.81
N LYS A 46 7.31 33.71 57.84
CA LYS A 46 8.73 33.34 57.73
C LYS A 46 8.90 31.84 57.50
N ALA A 47 8.10 30.99 58.16
CA ALA A 47 8.10 29.55 57.96
C ALA A 47 7.63 29.18 56.55
N ILE A 48 6.52 29.75 56.08
CA ILE A 48 5.99 29.55 54.72
C ILE A 48 7.02 29.98 53.68
N LYS A 49 7.68 31.13 53.85
CA LYS A 49 8.72 31.59 52.93
C LYS A 49 9.91 30.62 52.86
N HIS A 50 10.27 30.02 53.99
CA HIS A 50 11.33 29.01 54.03
C HIS A 50 10.92 27.71 53.33
N GLU A 51 9.70 27.21 53.57
CA GLU A 51 9.16 26.05 52.84
C GLU A 51 9.08 26.32 51.34
N PHE A 52 8.63 27.51 50.94
CA PHE A 52 8.56 27.90 49.54
C PHE A 52 9.95 27.90 48.88
N ALA A 53 10.98 28.38 49.58
CA ALA A 53 12.36 28.33 49.09
C ALA A 53 12.84 26.88 48.88
N ILE A 54 12.51 25.97 49.79
CA ILE A 54 12.85 24.53 49.66
C ILE A 54 12.11 23.91 48.48
N GLN A 55 10.83 24.18 48.33
CA GLN A 55 10.04 23.66 47.20
C GLN A 55 10.58 24.18 45.87
N PHE A 56 10.93 25.46 45.80
CA PHE A 56 11.50 26.06 44.58
C PHE A 56 12.84 25.40 44.22
N GLU A 57 13.69 25.14 45.21
CA GLU A 57 14.95 24.42 45.02
C GLU A 57 14.72 22.98 44.50
N GLN A 58 13.73 22.26 45.05
CA GLN A 58 13.36 20.94 44.53
C GLN A 58 12.82 20.99 43.10
N VAL A 59 12.02 22.00 42.77
CA VAL A 59 11.50 22.22 41.42
C VAL A 59 12.64 22.50 40.45
N ASN A 60 13.58 23.37 40.80
CA ASN A 60 14.77 23.64 39.99
C ASN A 60 15.57 22.36 39.71
N LYS A 61 15.82 21.53 40.72
CA LYS A 61 16.51 20.24 40.53
C LYS A 61 15.77 19.31 39.58
N ARG A 62 14.43 19.29 39.63
CA ARG A 62 13.63 18.50 38.68
C ARG A 62 13.72 19.07 37.26
N PHE A 63 13.70 20.39 37.10
CA PHE A 63 13.91 21.03 35.79
C PHE A 63 15.29 20.71 35.21
N GLU A 64 16.36 20.80 35.99
CA GLU A 64 17.70 20.41 35.54
C GLU A 64 17.76 18.93 35.09
N GLN A 65 17.05 18.03 35.77
CA GLN A 65 16.95 16.63 35.34
C GLN A 65 16.17 16.48 34.03
N VAL A 66 15.12 17.28 33.85
CA VAL A 66 14.34 17.30 32.61
C VAL A 66 15.20 17.81 31.46
N ASP A 67 15.97 18.89 31.65
CA ASP A 67 16.87 19.45 30.64
C ASP A 67 17.92 18.42 30.20
N LYS A 68 18.54 17.70 31.16
CA LYS A 68 19.48 16.61 30.84
C LYS A 68 18.84 15.48 30.02
N ARG A 69 17.57 15.16 30.30
CA ARG A 69 16.84 14.16 29.51
C ARG A 69 16.53 14.66 28.10
N PHE A 70 16.20 15.94 27.94
CA PHE A 70 16.02 16.54 26.63
C PHE A 70 17.30 16.53 25.81
N GLU A 71 18.44 16.91 26.39
CA GLU A 71 19.74 16.81 25.69
C GLU A 71 20.06 15.38 25.24
N GLN A 72 19.71 14.38 26.06
CA GLN A 72 19.88 12.98 25.68
C GLN A 72 18.95 12.57 24.54
N VAL A 73 17.72 13.07 24.53
CA VAL A 73 16.75 12.85 23.45
C VAL A 73 17.25 13.49 22.15
N ASP A 74 17.75 14.72 22.19
CA ASP A 74 18.30 15.41 21.02
C ASP A 74 19.47 14.63 20.41
N LYS A 75 20.41 14.16 21.22
CA LYS A 75 21.52 13.30 20.76
C LYS A 75 21.04 12.01 20.09
N ARG A 76 19.96 11.41 20.59
CA ARG A 76 19.37 10.22 19.96
C ARG A 76 18.70 10.56 18.64
N PHE A 77 18.02 11.70 18.53
CA PHE A 77 17.45 12.16 17.28
C PHE A 77 18.53 12.43 16.23
N GLU A 78 19.64 13.10 16.58
CA GLU A 78 20.76 13.29 15.66
C GLU A 78 21.36 11.96 15.17
N GLN A 79 21.44 10.95 16.05
CA GLN A 79 21.91 9.62 15.66
C GLN A 79 20.93 8.94 14.70
N VAL A 80 19.63 9.07 14.94
CA VAL A 80 18.57 8.54 14.07
C VAL A 80 18.63 9.20 12.70
N ASP A 81 18.78 10.52 12.64
CA ASP A 81 18.89 11.27 11.37
C ASP A 81 20.10 10.80 10.54
N LYS A 82 21.25 10.58 11.19
CA LYS A 82 22.44 10.02 10.51
C LYS A 82 22.20 8.62 9.97
N GLN A 83 21.48 7.77 10.72
CA GLN A 83 21.13 6.43 10.23
C GLN A 83 20.16 6.50 9.05
N PHE A 84 19.16 7.38 9.11
CA PHE A 84 18.24 7.60 7.98
C PHE A 84 18.97 8.09 6.74
N GLU A 85 19.90 9.04 6.87
CA GLU A 85 20.70 9.51 5.74
C GLU A 85 21.54 8.38 5.13
N GLN A 86 22.14 7.53 5.96
CA GLN A 86 22.89 6.36 5.50
C GLN A 86 21.99 5.33 4.79
N VAL A 87 20.78 5.09 5.31
CA VAL A 87 19.81 4.19 4.68
C VAL A 87 19.37 4.73 3.32
N ASN A 88 19.08 6.03 3.23
CA ASN A 88 18.71 6.67 1.96
C ASN A 88 19.82 6.52 0.91
N LYS A 89 21.07 6.77 1.28
CA LYS A 89 22.22 6.54 0.38
C LYS A 89 22.30 5.10 -0.12
N ARG A 90 22.15 4.12 0.78
CA ARG A 90 22.13 2.69 0.40
C ARG A 90 20.97 2.36 -0.54
N ILE A 91 19.79 2.94 -0.32
CA ILE A 91 18.63 2.74 -1.19
C ILE A 91 18.89 3.32 -2.57
N ASP A 92 19.47 4.52 -2.65
CA ASP A 92 19.80 5.16 -3.93
C ASP A 92 20.88 4.38 -4.69
N ASP A 93 21.92 3.91 -4.00
CA ASP A 93 22.95 3.03 -4.59
C ASP A 93 22.35 1.73 -5.11
N LEU A 94 21.46 1.08 -4.35
CA LEU A 94 20.77 -0.13 -4.77
C LEU A 94 19.86 0.12 -5.98
N ARG A 95 19.15 1.26 -6.01
CA ARG A 95 18.33 1.64 -7.16
C ARG A 95 19.17 1.86 -8.41
N ALA A 96 20.32 2.51 -8.27
CA ALA A 96 21.25 2.70 -9.39
C ALA A 96 21.80 1.36 -9.90
N ASP A 97 22.30 0.50 -9.02
CA ASP A 97 22.79 -0.84 -9.38
C ASP A 97 21.69 -1.70 -10.04
N MET A 98 20.47 -1.70 -9.49
CA MET A 98 19.35 -2.41 -10.11
C MET A 98 18.99 -1.87 -11.49
N ASN A 99 18.98 -0.54 -11.68
CA ASN A 99 18.68 0.05 -12.99
C ASN A 99 19.74 -0.37 -14.02
N THR A 100 21.02 -0.34 -13.67
CA THR A 100 22.10 -0.78 -14.57
C THR A 100 21.97 -2.26 -14.93
N LYS A 101 21.73 -3.14 -13.94
CA LYS A 101 21.51 -4.58 -14.18
C LYS A 101 20.27 -4.85 -15.00
N PHE A 102 19.20 -4.07 -14.81
CA PHE A 102 17.99 -4.20 -15.60
C PHE A 102 18.21 -3.76 -17.05
N GLU A 103 18.98 -2.69 -17.29
CA GLU A 103 19.39 -2.27 -18.62
C GLU A 103 20.25 -3.33 -19.32
N ASP A 104 21.25 -3.90 -18.63
CA ASP A 104 22.09 -4.97 -19.14
C ASP A 104 21.28 -6.23 -19.46
N ALA A 105 20.39 -6.64 -18.55
CA ALA A 105 19.50 -7.78 -18.76
C ALA A 105 18.56 -7.56 -19.95
N ASN A 106 18.00 -6.35 -20.08
CA ASN A 106 17.16 -6.00 -21.23
C ASN A 106 17.95 -5.94 -22.53
N ALA A 107 19.22 -5.53 -22.50
CA ALA A 107 20.08 -5.52 -23.67
C ALA A 107 20.35 -6.96 -24.16
N VAL A 108 20.72 -7.88 -23.26
CA VAL A 108 20.92 -9.29 -23.59
C VAL A 108 19.62 -9.92 -24.09
N ASN A 109 18.50 -9.65 -23.43
CA ASN A 109 17.19 -10.13 -23.84
C ASN A 109 16.81 -9.62 -25.26
N ARG A 110 17.07 -8.34 -25.55
CA ARG A 110 16.86 -7.76 -26.89
C ARG A 110 17.73 -8.44 -27.95
N MET A 111 19.00 -8.75 -27.64
CA MET A 111 19.87 -9.51 -28.54
C MET A 111 19.33 -10.92 -28.81
N PHE A 112 18.85 -11.61 -27.77
CA PHE A 112 18.23 -12.93 -27.91
C PHE A 112 16.95 -12.90 -28.75
N PHE A 113 16.08 -11.92 -28.54
CA PHE A 113 14.90 -11.72 -29.37
C PHE A 113 15.27 -11.41 -30.83
N GLY A 114 16.30 -10.60 -31.06
CA GLY A 114 16.81 -10.32 -32.41
C GLY A 114 17.33 -11.58 -33.11
N TYR A 115 18.11 -12.39 -32.39
CA TYR A 115 18.63 -13.66 -32.90
C TYR A 115 17.51 -14.64 -33.24
N THR A 116 16.58 -14.86 -32.31
CA THR A 116 15.46 -15.78 -32.53
C THR A 116 14.56 -15.30 -33.67
N MET A 117 14.30 -14.00 -33.81
CA MET A 117 13.57 -13.45 -34.96
C MET A 117 14.30 -13.66 -36.28
N SER A 118 15.62 -13.47 -36.33
CA SER A 118 16.42 -13.70 -37.53
C SER A 118 16.38 -15.16 -37.99
N VAL A 119 16.57 -16.10 -37.05
CA VAL A 119 16.50 -17.54 -37.34
C VAL A 119 15.08 -17.94 -37.78
N LEU A 120 14.04 -17.45 -37.11
CA LEU A 120 12.66 -17.70 -37.49
C LEU A 120 12.37 -17.24 -38.93
N LEU A 121 12.76 -16.01 -39.28
CA LEU A 121 12.58 -15.48 -40.64
C LEU A 121 13.36 -16.29 -41.69
N ALA A 122 14.59 -16.71 -41.38
CA ALA A 122 15.37 -17.57 -42.26
C ALA A 122 14.69 -18.92 -42.50
N LEU A 123 14.14 -19.54 -41.45
CA LEU A 123 13.39 -20.79 -41.55
C LEU A 123 12.10 -20.62 -42.35
N PHE A 124 11.31 -19.57 -42.10
CA PHE A 124 10.11 -19.29 -42.88
C PHE A 124 10.44 -19.06 -44.37
N GLY A 125 11.49 -18.29 -44.65
CA GLY A 125 11.98 -18.09 -46.02
C GLY A 125 12.41 -19.40 -46.68
N TYR A 126 13.12 -20.26 -45.94
CA TYR A 126 13.52 -21.58 -46.40
C TYR A 126 12.31 -22.47 -46.71
N ILE A 127 11.32 -22.55 -45.83
CA ILE A 127 10.09 -23.35 -46.03
C ILE A 127 9.33 -22.90 -47.29
N ILE A 128 9.24 -21.59 -47.53
CA ILE A 128 8.59 -21.05 -48.74
C ILE A 128 9.35 -21.45 -50.01
N TRP A 129 10.69 -21.43 -49.96
CA TRP A 129 11.54 -21.82 -51.10
C TRP A 129 11.53 -23.33 -51.36
N ASP A 130 11.58 -24.14 -50.31
CA ASP A 130 11.56 -25.60 -50.35
C ASP A 130 10.25 -26.12 -50.99
N ARG A 131 9.10 -25.58 -50.57
CA ARG A 131 7.79 -25.90 -51.17
C ARG A 131 7.73 -25.62 -52.68
N ARG A 132 8.36 -24.56 -53.18
CA ARG A 132 8.40 -24.24 -54.62
C ARG A 132 9.32 -25.15 -55.41
N THR A 133 10.36 -25.69 -54.80
CA THR A 133 11.41 -26.45 -55.50
C THR A 133 11.12 -27.96 -55.50
N LEU A 134 10.55 -28.49 -54.42
CA LEU A 134 10.26 -29.92 -54.26
C LEU A 134 9.09 -30.45 -55.10
N MET A 135 8.18 -29.58 -55.55
CA MET A 135 7.01 -30.02 -56.33
C MET A 135 7.34 -30.42 -57.77
N LYS A 136 8.44 -29.93 -58.36
CA LYS A 136 8.82 -30.23 -59.75
C LYS A 136 9.04 -31.73 -60.02
N PRO A 137 9.87 -32.46 -59.24
CA PRO A 137 10.04 -33.89 -59.45
C PRO A 137 8.79 -34.71 -59.07
N LEU A 138 7.88 -34.14 -58.26
CA LEU A 138 6.62 -34.79 -57.92
C LEU A 138 5.62 -34.69 -59.08
N GLU A 139 5.56 -33.53 -59.74
CA GLU A 139 4.74 -33.27 -60.92
C GLU A 139 5.16 -34.17 -62.08
N ASP A 140 6.46 -34.30 -62.35
CA ASP A 140 6.97 -35.21 -63.40
C ASP A 140 6.61 -36.68 -63.14
N LYS A 141 6.67 -37.13 -61.88
CA LYS A 141 6.26 -38.49 -61.50
C LYS A 141 4.75 -38.68 -61.66
N ILE A 142 3.95 -37.72 -61.23
CA ILE A 142 2.49 -37.75 -61.40
C ILE A 142 2.13 -37.76 -62.90
N LEU A 143 2.80 -36.95 -63.73
CA LEU A 143 2.61 -36.91 -65.18
C LEU A 143 3.02 -38.23 -65.86
N SER A 144 4.06 -38.91 -65.37
CA SER A 144 4.46 -40.23 -65.88
C SER A 144 3.41 -41.30 -65.57
N ILE A 145 2.83 -41.27 -64.37
CA ILE A 145 1.74 -42.16 -63.96
C ILE A 145 0.49 -41.87 -64.80
N GLU A 146 0.14 -40.60 -65.01
CA GLU A 146 -1.04 -40.23 -65.81
C GLU A 146 -0.89 -40.63 -67.29
N ARG A 147 0.32 -40.52 -67.85
CA ARG A 147 0.60 -41.01 -69.21
C ARG A 147 0.59 -42.53 -69.31
N GLU A 148 1.01 -43.25 -68.27
CA GLU A 148 0.98 -44.71 -68.24
C GLU A 148 -0.46 -45.26 -68.08
N PHE A 149 -1.30 -44.51 -67.38
CA PHE A 149 -2.71 -44.83 -67.16
C PHE A 149 -3.68 -44.26 -68.19
N ASP A 150 -3.21 -43.38 -69.09
CA ASP A 150 -3.92 -42.66 -70.16
C ASP A 150 -5.45 -42.72 -70.04
N ILE A 151 -5.98 -41.91 -69.13
CA ILE A 151 -7.41 -41.79 -68.83
C ILE A 151 -8.10 -40.87 -69.87
N GLY A 152 -7.35 -40.29 -70.81
CA GLY A 152 -7.83 -39.30 -71.80
C GLY A 152 -7.88 -39.77 -73.26
N GLY A 153 -7.39 -40.97 -73.58
CA GLY A 153 -7.46 -41.51 -74.94
C GLY A 153 -8.86 -42.02 -75.31
N SER A 154 -9.35 -41.69 -76.50
CA SER A 154 -10.68 -42.05 -77.03
C SER A 154 -10.96 -43.56 -77.17
N ASP A 155 -10.04 -44.43 -76.73
CA ASP A 155 -10.08 -45.88 -76.90
C ASP A 155 -10.06 -46.66 -75.55
N GLY A 156 -10.31 -45.94 -74.44
CA GLY A 156 -10.47 -46.49 -73.09
C GLY A 156 -9.17 -46.97 -72.43
N SER A 157 -8.96 -46.58 -71.17
CA SER A 157 -7.73 -46.86 -70.42
C SER A 157 -7.34 -48.35 -70.41
N LYS A 158 -6.05 -48.66 -70.21
CA LYS A 158 -5.59 -50.04 -69.98
C LYS A 158 -6.34 -50.70 -68.81
N ILE A 159 -6.73 -49.93 -67.78
CA ILE A 159 -7.57 -50.42 -66.69
C ILE A 159 -8.92 -50.88 -67.22
N THR A 160 -9.56 -50.12 -68.12
CA THR A 160 -10.85 -50.49 -68.72
C THR A 160 -10.74 -51.79 -69.52
N ARG A 161 -9.64 -51.96 -70.28
CA ARG A 161 -9.37 -53.21 -71.02
C ARG A 161 -9.14 -54.39 -70.07
N LEU A 162 -8.39 -54.18 -68.99
CA LEU A 162 -8.16 -55.20 -67.96
C LEU A 162 -9.43 -55.55 -67.19
N ILE A 163 -10.27 -54.56 -66.84
CA ILE A 163 -11.57 -54.79 -66.18
C ILE A 163 -12.48 -55.59 -67.11
N ASN A 164 -12.55 -55.24 -68.39
CA ASN A 164 -13.37 -55.97 -69.35
C ASN A 164 -12.85 -57.40 -69.56
N ALA A 165 -11.54 -57.61 -69.68
CA ALA A 165 -10.95 -58.95 -69.77
C ALA A 165 -11.18 -59.78 -68.49
N LEU A 166 -11.05 -59.18 -67.31
CA LEU A 166 -11.35 -59.82 -66.03
C LEU A 166 -12.85 -60.14 -65.89
N ARG A 167 -13.72 -59.26 -66.39
CA ARG A 167 -15.18 -59.47 -66.42
C ARG A 167 -15.56 -60.59 -67.38
N GLU A 168 -14.84 -60.75 -68.48
CA GLU A 168 -15.03 -61.86 -69.43
C GLU A 168 -14.56 -63.19 -68.83
N LEU A 169 -13.37 -63.21 -68.23
CA LEU A 169 -12.85 -64.40 -67.52
C LEU A 169 -13.74 -64.81 -66.33
N SER A 170 -14.38 -63.85 -65.66
CA SER A 170 -15.36 -64.12 -64.61
C SER A 170 -16.60 -64.87 -65.10
N LYS A 171 -16.94 -64.85 -66.39
CA LYS A 171 -18.07 -65.63 -66.88
C LYS A 171 -17.74 -67.12 -66.92
N GLU A 172 -16.46 -67.46 -66.99
CA GLU A 172 -15.97 -68.84 -67.09
C GLU A 172 -15.49 -69.40 -65.75
N ASP A 173 -14.93 -68.56 -64.86
CA ASP A 173 -14.41 -68.98 -63.55
C ASP A 173 -15.18 -68.34 -62.37
N GLU A 174 -15.86 -69.19 -61.58
CA GLU A 174 -16.66 -68.79 -60.41
C GLU A 174 -15.82 -68.12 -59.31
N LYS A 175 -14.52 -68.47 -59.21
CA LYS A 175 -13.61 -67.84 -58.23
C LYS A 175 -13.30 -66.39 -58.60
N VAL A 176 -13.11 -66.11 -59.89
CA VAL A 176 -12.84 -64.75 -60.40
C VAL A 176 -14.09 -63.89 -60.28
N ALA A 177 -15.27 -64.45 -60.57
CA ALA A 177 -16.56 -63.78 -60.37
C ALA A 177 -16.80 -63.38 -58.90
N GLY A 178 -16.47 -64.30 -57.97
CA GLY A 178 -16.58 -64.04 -56.54
C GLY A 178 -15.68 -62.90 -56.06
N VAL A 179 -14.47 -62.79 -56.61
CA VAL A 179 -13.53 -61.70 -56.29
C VAL A 179 -14.02 -60.37 -56.87
N LEU A 180 -14.47 -60.33 -58.12
CA LEU A 180 -14.95 -59.09 -58.74
C LEU A 180 -16.24 -58.56 -58.08
N LYS A 181 -17.16 -59.43 -57.66
CA LYS A 181 -18.34 -59.05 -56.88
C LYS A 181 -17.96 -58.42 -55.52
N ARG A 182 -16.94 -58.95 -54.84
CA ARG A 182 -16.44 -58.37 -53.58
C ARG A 182 -15.89 -56.96 -53.75
N PHE A 183 -15.30 -56.67 -54.90
CA PHE A 183 -14.80 -55.33 -55.24
C PHE A 183 -15.83 -54.45 -55.97
N HIS A 184 -17.09 -54.87 -56.05
CA HIS A 184 -18.18 -54.12 -56.71
C HIS A 184 -17.95 -53.79 -58.20
N LEU A 185 -17.14 -54.61 -58.89
CA LEU A 185 -16.76 -54.41 -60.29
C LEU A 185 -17.65 -55.20 -61.27
N LEU A 186 -18.65 -55.95 -60.78
CA LEU A 186 -19.53 -56.84 -61.54
C LEU A 186 -20.96 -56.75 -61.05
#